data_AF-A0A2X2BMC6-F1
#
_entry.id   AF-A0A2X2BMC6-F1
#
_cell.length_a   1.000
_cell.length_b   1.000
_cell.length_c   1.000
_cell.angle_alpha   90.00
_cell.angle_beta   90.00
_cell.angle_gamma   90.00
#
_symmetry.space_group_name_H-M   'P 1'
#
loop_
_entity.id
_entity.type
_entity.pdbx_description
1 polymer ?
#
loop_
_entity_poly.entity_id
_entity_poly.type
_entity_poly.pdbx_seq_one_letter_code
_entity_poly.pdbx_strand_id
1 'polypeptide(L)'
;MKTTEQILNQYKEGDKIDRHIVSRDLGIALSSSSRALSYLNGLGALVQVGNEDRPVRYIVTNEAERIYQAIIEERKLGESAYLQKLKTQKAKKARITHNQMGKTCHL
;
A
#
# COMPACT_ATOMS: atom_id res chain seq x y z
N MET A 1 -12.18 5.11 12.54
CA MET A 1 -11.49 4.00 11.83
C MET A 1 -10.78 4.59 10.63
N LYS A 2 -9.45 4.40 10.48
CA LYS A 2 -8.71 5.04 9.36
C LYS A 2 -9.14 4.43 8.02
N THR A 3 -9.05 5.21 6.93
CA THR A 3 -9.42 4.76 5.57
C THR A 3 -8.73 3.45 5.17
N THR A 4 -7.46 3.27 5.53
CA THR A 4 -6.69 2.05 5.23
C THR A 4 -7.25 0.81 5.94
N GLU A 5 -7.71 0.95 7.19
CA GLU A 5 -8.37 -0.13 7.92
C GLU A 5 -9.70 -0.51 7.26
N GLN A 6 -10.46 0.49 6.81
CA GLN A 6 -11.75 0.26 6.12
C GLN A 6 -11.55 -0.49 4.80
N ILE A 7 -10.56 -0.09 4.00
CA ILE A 7 -10.22 -0.78 2.74
C ILE A 7 -9.85 -2.24 3.00
N LEU A 8 -8.93 -2.50 3.93
CA LEU A 8 -8.47 -3.88 4.20
C LEU A 8 -9.55 -4.76 4.85
N ASN A 9 -10.49 -4.16 5.58
CA ASN A 9 -11.63 -4.90 6.12
C ASN A 9 -12.65 -5.26 5.01
N GLN A 10 -12.87 -4.35 4.06
CA GLN A 10 -13.89 -4.47 3.02
C GLN A 10 -13.51 -5.43 1.89
N TYR A 11 -12.25 -5.36 1.41
CA TYR A 11 -11.80 -6.10 0.23
C TYR A 11 -10.91 -7.28 0.62
N LYS A 12 -11.07 -8.41 -0.09
CA LYS A 12 -10.37 -9.67 0.17
C LYS A 12 -9.37 -9.99 -0.94
N GLU A 13 -8.49 -10.95 -0.68
CA GLU A 13 -7.48 -11.39 -1.63
C GLU A 13 -8.08 -11.65 -3.02
N GLY A 14 -7.42 -11.13 -4.05
CA GLY A 14 -7.87 -11.24 -5.45
C GLY A 14 -8.82 -10.14 -5.91
N ASP A 15 -9.41 -9.36 -4.99
CA ASP A 15 -10.30 -8.26 -5.36
C ASP A 15 -9.56 -7.20 -6.19
N LYS A 16 -10.21 -6.76 -7.25
CA LYS A 16 -9.74 -5.68 -8.12
C LYS A 16 -10.40 -4.38 -7.71
N ILE A 17 -9.59 -3.42 -7.28
CA ILE A 17 -10.08 -2.14 -6.78
C ILE A 17 -9.36 -0.97 -7.45
N ASP A 18 -10.07 0.15 -7.56
CA ASP A 18 -9.49 1.44 -7.92
C ASP A 18 -10.07 2.55 -7.04
N ARG A 19 -9.54 3.77 -7.19
CA ARG A 19 -9.92 4.90 -6.34
C ARG A 19 -11.42 5.24 -6.42
N HIS A 20 -12.09 5.00 -7.55
CA HIS A 20 -13.51 5.32 -7.73
C HIS A 20 -14.37 4.26 -7.05
N ILE A 21 -14.00 2.98 -7.18
CA ILE A 21 -14.65 1.88 -6.44
C ILE A 21 -14.57 2.17 -4.93
N VAL A 22 -13.36 2.42 -4.42
CA VAL A 22 -13.15 2.72 -2.99
C VAL A 22 -13.91 3.97 -2.53
N SER A 23 -13.86 5.04 -3.32
CA SER A 23 -14.54 6.30 -3.00
C SER A 23 -16.05 6.14 -2.91
N ARG A 24 -16.65 5.39 -3.86
CA ARG A 24 -18.07 5.10 -3.89
C ARG A 24 -18.47 4.19 -2.72
N ASP A 25 -17.77 3.09 -2.55
CA ASP A 25 -18.18 2.02 -1.61
C ASP A 25 -17.98 2.45 -0.15
N LEU A 26 -16.97 3.29 0.14
CA LEU A 26 -16.70 3.79 1.49
C LEU A 26 -17.21 5.22 1.74
N GLY A 27 -17.79 5.88 0.74
CA GLY A 27 -18.27 7.26 0.85
C GLY A 27 -17.17 8.27 1.18
N ILE A 28 -15.95 8.08 0.69
CA ILE A 28 -14.79 8.93 0.97
C ILE A 28 -14.32 9.68 -0.28
N ALA A 29 -13.59 10.79 -0.10
CA ALA A 29 -13.03 11.55 -1.21
C ALA A 29 -12.08 10.71 -2.10
N LEU A 30 -12.08 10.98 -3.42
CA LEU A 30 -11.18 10.34 -4.39
C LEU A 30 -9.69 10.55 -4.05
N SER A 31 -9.33 11.71 -3.51
CA SER A 31 -7.97 12.03 -3.08
C SER A 31 -7.53 11.16 -1.90
N SER A 32 -8.40 11.01 -0.90
CA SER A 32 -8.20 10.13 0.26
C SER A 32 -8.08 8.66 -0.17
N SER A 33 -8.95 8.22 -1.08
CA SER A 33 -8.89 6.87 -1.67
C SER A 33 -7.56 6.63 -2.37
N SER A 34 -7.12 7.58 -3.20
CA SER A 34 -5.86 7.48 -3.94
C SER A 34 -4.65 7.38 -2.99
N ARG A 35 -4.61 8.22 -1.94
CA ARG A 35 -3.54 8.21 -0.95
C ARG A 35 -3.50 6.90 -0.16
N ALA A 36 -4.67 6.40 0.25
CA ALA A 36 -4.77 5.15 0.99
C ALA A 36 -4.34 3.94 0.13
N LEU A 37 -4.79 3.87 -1.12
CA LEU A 37 -4.38 2.82 -2.06
C LEU A 37 -2.87 2.84 -2.32
N SER A 38 -2.27 4.01 -2.55
CA SER A 38 -0.82 4.15 -2.74
C SER A 38 -0.04 3.72 -1.50
N TYR A 39 -0.51 4.07 -0.30
CA TYR A 39 0.10 3.61 0.95
C TYR A 39 0.05 2.08 1.10
N LEU A 40 -1.12 1.47 0.87
CA LEU A 40 -1.29 0.02 0.98
C LEU A 40 -0.50 -0.76 -0.08
N ASN A 41 -0.43 -0.26 -1.31
CA ASN A 41 0.48 -0.77 -2.34
C ASN A 41 1.94 -0.67 -1.86
N GLY A 42 2.28 0.45 -1.22
CA GLY A 42 3.59 0.65 -0.63
C GLY A 42 3.96 -0.30 0.52
N LEU A 43 2.97 -0.92 1.17
CA LEU A 43 3.14 -1.95 2.20
C LEU A 43 3.10 -3.38 1.63
N GLY A 44 2.68 -3.55 0.37
CA GLY A 44 2.50 -4.86 -0.26
C GLY A 44 1.14 -5.50 -0.01
N ALA A 45 0.19 -4.80 0.63
CA ALA A 45 -1.19 -5.26 0.78
C ALA A 45 -1.97 -5.22 -0.55
N LEU A 46 -1.52 -4.36 -1.46
CA LEU A 46 -2.04 -4.22 -2.80
C LEU A 46 -0.87 -4.35 -3.79
N VAL A 47 -1.16 -4.82 -4.99
CA VAL A 47 -0.25 -4.74 -6.14
C VAL A 47 -0.92 -3.99 -7.26
N GLN A 48 -0.24 -2.99 -7.81
CA GLN A 48 -0.73 -2.27 -8.98
C GLN A 48 -0.78 -3.21 -10.18
N VAL A 49 -1.90 -3.19 -10.91
CA VAL A 49 -2.09 -3.92 -12.16
C VAL A 49 -2.39 -2.96 -13.29
N GLY A 50 -1.59 -3.04 -14.36
CA GLY A 50 -1.66 -2.16 -15.52
C GLY A 50 -0.71 -0.96 -15.41
N ASN A 51 -0.03 -0.66 -16.51
CA ASN A 51 0.97 0.40 -16.58
C ASN A 51 0.44 1.73 -17.15
N GLU A 52 -0.70 1.74 -17.85
CA GLU A 52 -1.02 2.88 -18.74
C GLU A 52 -2.46 3.43 -18.65
N ASP A 53 -3.45 2.67 -18.17
CA ASP A 53 -4.84 3.15 -18.11
C ASP A 53 -5.21 3.79 -16.77
N ARG A 54 -5.73 5.02 -16.83
CA ARG A 54 -6.42 5.64 -15.70
C ARG A 54 -7.88 5.16 -15.66
N PRO A 55 -8.42 4.84 -14.47
CA PRO A 55 -7.79 4.92 -13.16
C PRO A 55 -6.80 3.78 -12.87
N VAL A 56 -5.77 4.07 -12.07
CA VAL A 56 -4.83 3.07 -11.55
C VAL A 56 -5.60 1.99 -10.79
N ARG A 57 -5.41 0.73 -11.21
CA ARG A 57 -6.06 -0.44 -10.61
C ARG A 57 -5.08 -1.21 -9.73
N TYR A 58 -5.64 -1.85 -8.71
CA TYR A 58 -4.90 -2.67 -7.76
C TYR A 58 -5.59 -4.02 -7.58
N ILE A 59 -4.80 -5.05 -7.29
CA ILE A 59 -5.27 -6.34 -6.78
C ILE A 59 -4.87 -6.45 -5.31
N VAL A 60 -5.80 -6.91 -4.47
CA VAL A 60 -5.53 -7.24 -3.07
C VAL A 60 -4.69 -8.50 -2.98
N THR A 61 -3.61 -8.44 -2.23
CA THR A 61 -2.66 -9.56 -2.07
C THR A 61 -3.06 -10.44 -0.88
N ASN A 62 -2.47 -11.63 -0.80
CA ASN A 62 -2.57 -12.51 0.38
C ASN A 62 -1.97 -11.89 1.66
N GLU A 63 -1.07 -10.91 1.53
CA GLU A 63 -0.48 -10.17 2.67
C GLU A 63 -1.43 -9.14 3.29
N ALA A 64 -2.55 -8.84 2.64
CA ALA A 64 -3.49 -7.81 3.07
C ALA A 64 -4.03 -8.04 4.50
N GLU A 65 -4.38 -9.28 4.84
CA GLU A 65 -4.88 -9.64 6.17
C GLU A 65 -3.80 -9.45 7.24
N ARG A 66 -2.57 -9.89 6.96
CA ARG A 66 -1.45 -9.74 7.90
C ARG A 66 -1.12 -8.26 8.14
N ILE A 67 -1.16 -7.45 7.09
CA ILE A 67 -0.97 -6.00 7.17
C ILE A 67 -2.13 -5.33 7.92
N TYR A 68 -3.36 -5.80 7.74
CA TYR A 68 -4.52 -5.32 8.49
C TYR A 68 -4.35 -5.51 9.99
N GLN A 69 -3.97 -6.71 10.43
CA GLN A 69 -3.71 -7.00 11.84
C GLN A 69 -2.59 -6.13 12.39
N ALA A 70 -1.51 -5.92 11.63
CA ALA A 70 -0.40 -5.08 12.03
C ALA A 70 -0.79 -3.58 12.15
N ILE A 71 -1.71 -3.09 11.32
CA ILE A 71 -2.25 -1.73 11.44
C ILE A 71 -3.13 -1.60 12.68
N ILE A 72 -3.94 -2.62 13.00
CA ILE A 72 -4.73 -2.63 14.23
C ILE A 72 -3.81 -2.63 15.45
N GLU A 73 -2.76 -3.46 15.43
CA GLU A 73 -1.75 -3.52 16.49
C GLU A 73 -1.07 -2.16 16.69
N GLU A 74 -0.58 -1.53 15.62
CA GLU A 74 0.04 -0.18 15.68
C GLU A 74 -0.94 0.87 16.21
N ARG A 75 -2.24 0.77 15.88
CA ARG A 75 -3.27 1.67 16.44
C ARG A 75 -3.51 1.45 17.93
N LYS A 76 -3.45 0.20 18.40
CA LYS A 76 -3.70 -0.15 19.81
C LYS A 76 -2.50 0.12 20.70
N LEU A 77 -1.30 -0.21 20.23
CA LEU A 77 -0.06 -0.21 21.01
C LEU A 77 0.86 0.97 20.67
N GLY A 78 0.56 1.72 19.61
CA GLY A 78 1.42 2.80 19.09
C GLY A 78 2.53 2.30 18.18
N GLU A 79 2.80 0.99 18.16
CA GLU A 79 3.83 0.37 17.35
C GLU A 79 3.40 -1.01 16.81
N SER A 80 3.96 -1.40 15.67
CA SER A 80 3.93 -2.79 15.19
C SER A 80 5.28 -3.16 14.62
N ALA A 81 5.89 -4.21 15.20
CA ALA A 81 7.17 -4.74 14.74
C ALA A 81 7.10 -5.20 13.26
N TYR A 82 5.93 -5.67 12.82
CA TYR A 82 5.73 -6.08 11.44
C TYR A 82 5.77 -4.90 10.47
N LEU A 83 5.01 -3.83 10.76
CA LEU A 83 5.02 -2.61 9.94
C LEU A 83 6.39 -1.93 9.95
N GLN A 84 7.07 -1.90 11.10
CA GLN A 84 8.43 -1.37 11.18
C GLN A 84 9.40 -2.16 10.27
N LYS A 85 9.35 -3.50 10.32
CA LYS A 85 10.17 -4.36 9.42
C LYS A 85 9.88 -4.07 7.95
N LEU A 86 8.61 -3.94 7.54
CA LEU A 86 8.25 -3.61 6.16
C LEU A 86 8.79 -2.24 5.73
N LYS A 87 8.60 -1.22 6.57
CA LYS A 87 9.12 0.14 6.34
C LYS A 87 10.66 0.13 6.19
N THR A 88 11.37 -0.61 7.05
CA THR A 88 12.84 -0.76 6.97
C THR A 88 13.29 -1.50 5.72
N GLN A 89 12.64 -2.61 5.35
CA GLN A 89 12.97 -3.36 4.13
C GLN A 89 12.81 -2.50 2.88
N LYS A 90 11.76 -1.68 2.81
CA LYS A 90 11.53 -0.75 1.71
C LYS A 90 12.58 0.36 1.67
N ALA A 91 12.93 0.94 2.82
CA ALA A 91 14.00 1.94 2.91
C ALA A 91 15.35 1.39 2.43
N LYS A 92 15.66 0.13 2.75
CA LYS A 92 16.85 -0.56 2.24
C LYS A 92 16.80 -0.75 0.72
N LYS A 93 15.67 -1.18 0.15
CA LYS A 93 15.48 -1.29 -1.31
C LYS A 93 15.64 0.05 -2.02
N ALA A 94 15.01 1.11 -1.52
CA ALA A 94 15.14 2.46 -2.09
C ALA A 94 16.59 2.97 -2.07
N ARG A 95 17.34 2.70 -0.99
CA ARG A 95 18.75 3.06 -0.86
C ARG A 95 19.65 2.30 -1.82
N ILE A 96 19.35 1.03 -2.14
CA ILE A 96 20.06 0.26 -3.16
C ILE A 96 19.82 0.86 -4.56
N THR A 97 18.57 1.20 -4.89
CA THR A 97 18.22 1.81 -6.18
C THR A 97 18.91 3.17 -6.37
N HIS A 98 19.00 3.99 -5.32
CA HIS A 98 19.73 5.26 -5.36
C HIS A 98 21.25 5.08 -5.53
N ASN A 99 21.85 4.05 -4.91
CA ASN A 99 23.29 3.78 -5.02
C ASN A 99 23.70 3.17 -6.37
N GLN A 100 22.75 2.66 -7.15
CA GLN A 100 23.01 2.04 -8.46
C GLN A 100 22.94 3.05 -9.60
N MET A 101 22.17 4.14 -9.46
CA MET A 101 22.16 5.26 -10.42
C MET A 101 23.37 6.21 -10.26
N GLY A 102 24.11 6.13 -9.15
CA GLY A 102 25.32 6.93 -8.92
C GLY A 102 26.63 6.32 -9.44
N LYS A 103 26.59 5.15 -10.10
CA LYS A 103 27.81 4.43 -10.54
C LYS A 103 28.02 4.36 -12.06
N THR A 104 27.21 5.04 -12.87
CA THR A 104 27.37 5.10 -14.34
C THR A 104 27.69 6.50 -14.84
N CYS A 105 28.61 7.20 -14.18
CA CYS A 105 29.27 8.40 -14.71
C CYS A 105 30.78 8.30 -14.44
N HIS A 106 31.46 7.36 -15.08
CA HIS A 106 32.90 7.44 -15.36
C HIS A 106 33.24 6.46 -16.47
N LEU A 107 33.27 6.97 -17.71
CA LEU A 107 34.42 7.03 -18.62
C LEU A 107 33.95 7.58 -19.97
#